data_AF-A0A2D9G9E2-F1
#
_entry.id   AF-A0A2D9G9E2-F1
#
_cell.length_a   1.000
_cell.length_b   1.000
_cell.length_c   1.000
_cell.angle_alpha   90.00
_cell.angle_beta   90.00
_cell.angle_gamma   90.00
#
_symmetry.space_group_name_H-M   'P 1'
#
loop_
_entity.id
_entity.type
_entity.pdbx_description
1 polymer ?
#
loop_
_entity_poly.entity_id
_entity_poly.type
_entity_poly.pdbx_seq_one_letter_code
_entity_poly.pdbx_strand_id
1 'polypeptide(L)'
;MNFRDIVAIIYGIPFVWIGISHFTDPTWFEPIVPEILGNAYFWVILSGVFEVLIGVGIMIPRLRKVSAAAMVLMLITLYWANLNMWVNNIPLSGQTFEDKWHILRGVIQVALIFVALWIGKFPPFKDEMYDKNNLLIFDGQIFSSGFESGDRIVIGNWKYTPFGKFTDIMWAKPDGKKVLIAPNQKLIDFISGMYKFDEYIISNFSIEEESNKILIKSDQIECELEWYKGIKIPFKRPLWFISSLEYIVAFIFFRTKTNGLTNDGRQEWYAIEKVSNLSSAKASINGKDLGKMTNFEPKATFGFSEPRKRPSAVELKSHIQRKVGDRIDYS
;
A
#
# COMPACT_ATOMS: atom_id res chain seq x y z
N MET A 1 34.54 2.84 -3.44
CA MET A 1 33.50 1.98 -4.05
C MET A 1 32.88 1.16 -2.92
N ASN A 2 31.56 1.24 -2.70
CA ASN A 2 30.90 0.47 -1.62
C ASN A 2 30.55 -0.95 -2.09
N PHE A 3 30.16 -1.83 -1.15
CA PHE A 3 29.80 -3.23 -1.47
C PHE A 3 28.74 -3.34 -2.58
N ARG A 4 27.74 -2.47 -2.56
CA ARG A 4 26.67 -2.45 -3.59
C ARG A 4 27.18 -2.03 -4.96
N ASP A 5 28.19 -1.17 -5.04
CA ASP A 5 28.82 -0.81 -6.31
C ASP A 5 29.55 -2.02 -6.92
N ILE A 6 30.25 -2.81 -6.10
CA ILE A 6 30.91 -4.05 -6.55
C ILE A 6 29.86 -5.05 -7.06
N VAL A 7 28.79 -5.27 -6.29
CA VAL A 7 27.71 -6.18 -6.69
C VAL A 7 27.04 -5.71 -7.99
N ALA A 8 26.81 -4.40 -8.16
CA ALA A 8 26.21 -3.87 -9.38
C ALA A 8 27.08 -4.09 -10.62
N ILE A 9 28.41 -4.00 -10.48
CA ILE A 9 29.35 -4.30 -11.56
C ILE A 9 29.29 -5.78 -11.93
N ILE A 10 29.43 -6.68 -10.93
CA ILE A 10 29.37 -8.13 -11.15
C ILE A 10 28.02 -8.53 -11.77
N TYR A 11 26.94 -7.92 -11.30
CA TYR A 11 25.59 -8.19 -11.79
C TYR A 11 25.36 -7.73 -13.23
N GLY A 12 25.91 -6.58 -13.65
CA GLY A 12 25.71 -6.02 -14.99
C GLY A 12 26.46 -6.77 -16.10
N ILE A 13 27.65 -7.31 -15.80
CA ILE A 13 28.54 -7.94 -16.80
C ILE A 13 27.85 -9.06 -17.61
N PRO A 14 27.16 -10.05 -17.00
CA PRO A 14 26.49 -11.10 -17.75
C PRO A 14 25.44 -10.57 -18.73
N PHE A 15 24.68 -9.53 -18.38
CA PHE A 15 23.68 -8.94 -19.29
C PHE A 15 24.32 -8.24 -20.48
N VAL A 16 25.44 -7.57 -20.27
CA VAL A 16 26.20 -6.98 -21.38
C VAL A 16 26.71 -8.07 -22.31
N TRP A 17 27.24 -9.16 -21.75
CA TRP A 17 27.76 -10.26 -22.55
C TRP A 17 26.67 -11.01 -23.32
N ILE A 18 25.57 -11.38 -22.66
CA ILE A 18 24.40 -12.02 -23.30
C ILE A 18 23.77 -11.06 -24.34
N GLY A 19 23.66 -9.78 -24.02
CA GLY A 19 23.14 -8.78 -24.94
C GLY A 19 23.99 -8.64 -26.20
N ILE A 20 25.32 -8.70 -26.09
CA ILE A 20 26.23 -8.77 -27.26
C ILE A 20 26.00 -10.07 -28.04
N SER A 21 25.77 -11.19 -27.35
CA SER A 21 25.52 -12.49 -27.99
C SER A 21 24.30 -12.48 -28.90
N HIS A 22 23.28 -11.66 -28.62
CA HIS A 22 22.11 -11.52 -29.50
C HIS A 22 22.47 -10.97 -30.88
N PHE A 23 23.57 -10.22 -31.01
CA PHE A 23 24.04 -9.69 -32.30
C PHE A 23 25.00 -10.64 -33.00
N THR A 24 25.76 -11.44 -32.25
CA THR A 24 26.78 -12.34 -32.82
C THR A 24 26.25 -13.73 -33.14
N ASP A 25 25.24 -14.21 -32.40
CA ASP A 25 24.58 -15.50 -32.61
C ASP A 25 23.06 -15.41 -32.37
N PRO A 26 22.32 -14.65 -33.21
CA PRO A 26 20.87 -14.48 -33.05
C PRO A 26 20.11 -15.80 -33.23
N THR A 27 20.62 -16.70 -34.07
CA THR A 27 19.98 -17.98 -34.41
C THR A 27 19.78 -18.90 -33.23
N TRP A 28 20.57 -18.75 -32.17
CA TRP A 28 20.39 -19.49 -30.93
C TRP A 28 19.14 -19.04 -30.15
N PHE A 29 18.78 -17.75 -30.22
CA PHE A 29 17.69 -17.14 -29.45
C PHE A 29 16.36 -17.08 -30.19
N GLU A 30 16.37 -17.00 -31.52
CA GLU A 30 15.16 -16.93 -32.34
C GLU A 30 14.10 -18.01 -32.03
N PRO A 31 14.47 -19.31 -31.83
CA PRO A 31 13.48 -20.36 -31.62
C PRO A 31 12.63 -20.18 -30.36
N ILE A 32 13.17 -19.52 -29.33
CA ILE A 32 12.47 -19.38 -28.04
C ILE A 32 11.52 -18.17 -28.00
N VAL A 33 11.57 -17.29 -29.01
CA VAL A 33 10.67 -16.14 -29.11
C VAL A 33 9.23 -16.63 -29.36
N PRO A 34 8.22 -16.18 -28.58
CA PRO A 34 6.83 -16.54 -28.84
C PRO A 34 6.38 -16.14 -30.25
N GLU A 35 5.77 -17.09 -30.99
CA GLU A 35 5.37 -16.90 -32.39
C GLU A 35 4.42 -15.71 -32.60
N ILE A 36 3.59 -15.38 -31.60
CA ILE A 36 2.66 -14.24 -31.63
C ILE A 36 3.36 -12.89 -31.86
N LEU A 37 4.66 -12.80 -31.56
CA LEU A 37 5.46 -11.59 -31.76
C LEU A 37 5.93 -11.40 -33.21
N GLY A 38 5.77 -12.41 -34.07
CA GLY A 38 6.11 -12.36 -35.49
C GLY A 38 7.61 -12.49 -35.74
N ASN A 39 8.27 -11.40 -36.13
CA ASN A 39 9.68 -11.41 -36.55
C ASN A 39 10.62 -11.65 -35.34
N ALA A 40 11.00 -12.91 -35.11
CA ALA A 40 11.86 -13.30 -33.99
C ALA A 40 13.21 -12.58 -34.01
N TYR A 41 13.86 -12.48 -35.17
CA TYR A 41 15.13 -11.78 -35.34
C TYR A 41 15.06 -10.33 -34.84
N PHE A 42 14.01 -9.59 -35.20
CA PHE A 42 13.82 -8.22 -34.73
C PHE A 42 13.78 -8.14 -33.20
N TRP A 43 13.02 -9.02 -32.55
CA TRP A 43 12.88 -9.02 -31.09
C TRP A 43 14.16 -9.43 -30.37
N VAL A 44 14.92 -10.38 -30.93
CA VAL A 44 16.24 -10.80 -30.42
C VAL A 44 17.22 -9.63 -30.47
N ILE A 45 17.31 -8.91 -31.60
CA ILE A 45 18.20 -7.75 -31.71
C ILE A 45 17.76 -6.62 -30.76
N LEU A 46 16.46 -6.36 -30.67
CA LEU A 46 15.92 -5.32 -29.79
C LEU A 46 16.18 -5.64 -28.31
N SER A 47 15.97 -6.88 -27.86
CA SER A 47 16.29 -7.29 -26.50
C SER A 47 17.79 -7.17 -26.22
N GLY A 48 18.65 -7.53 -27.18
CA GLY A 48 20.09 -7.35 -27.07
C GLY A 48 20.50 -5.89 -26.82
N VAL A 49 19.88 -4.93 -27.50
CA VAL A 49 20.12 -3.48 -27.25
C VAL A 49 19.76 -3.13 -25.81
N PHE A 50 18.59 -3.56 -25.32
CA PHE A 50 18.17 -3.26 -23.96
C PHE A 50 19.05 -3.93 -22.92
N GLU A 51 19.43 -5.20 -23.11
CA GLU A 51 20.31 -5.93 -22.20
C GLU A 51 21.67 -5.24 -22.04
N VAL A 52 22.28 -4.79 -23.15
CA VAL A 52 23.54 -4.05 -23.10
C VAL A 52 23.37 -2.70 -22.39
N LEU A 53 22.38 -1.90 -22.80
CA LEU A 53 22.18 -0.55 -22.23
C LEU A 53 21.84 -0.60 -20.74
N ILE A 54 20.99 -1.53 -20.32
CA ILE A 54 20.58 -1.71 -18.93
C ILE A 54 21.73 -2.33 -18.13
N GLY A 55 22.44 -3.32 -18.69
CA GLY A 55 23.61 -3.95 -18.10
C GLY A 55 24.74 -2.96 -17.85
N VAL A 56 25.04 -2.06 -18.79
CA VAL A 56 25.98 -0.95 -18.57
C VAL A 56 25.42 0.07 -17.58
N GLY A 57 24.16 0.45 -17.74
CA GLY A 57 23.51 1.47 -16.92
C GLY A 57 23.47 1.11 -15.43
N ILE A 58 23.27 -0.17 -15.07
CA ILE A 58 23.21 -0.57 -13.65
C ILE A 58 24.57 -0.46 -12.95
N MET A 59 25.66 -0.58 -13.71
CA MET A 59 27.03 -0.39 -13.20
C MET A 59 27.35 1.09 -12.91
N ILE A 60 26.66 2.03 -13.57
CA ILE A 60 26.86 3.47 -13.42
C ILE A 60 26.00 4.01 -12.27
N PRO A 61 26.60 4.58 -11.19
CA PRO A 61 25.84 5.01 -10.01
C PRO A 61 24.69 5.99 -10.29
N ARG A 62 24.87 6.88 -11.27
CA ARG A 62 23.86 7.89 -11.66
C ARG A 62 22.64 7.27 -12.36
N LEU A 63 22.81 6.18 -13.09
CA LEU A 63 21.74 5.53 -13.86
C LEU A 63 21.09 4.36 -13.10
N ARG A 64 21.78 3.85 -12.07
CA ARG A 64 21.42 2.65 -11.31
C ARG A 64 19.95 2.50 -10.94
N LYS A 65 19.30 3.57 -10.47
CA LYS A 65 17.89 3.50 -10.06
C LYS A 65 16.97 3.25 -11.25
N VAL A 66 17.19 3.94 -12.36
CA VAL A 66 16.39 3.76 -13.59
C VAL A 66 16.72 2.41 -14.23
N SER A 67 18.02 2.06 -14.32
CA SER A 67 18.46 0.77 -14.87
C SER A 67 17.98 -0.42 -14.05
N ALA A 68 17.92 -0.33 -12.72
CA ALA A 68 17.36 -1.39 -11.89
C ALA A 68 15.85 -1.59 -12.13
N ALA A 69 15.07 -0.53 -12.29
CA ALA A 69 13.65 -0.65 -12.65
C ALA A 69 13.47 -1.26 -14.05
N ALA A 70 14.25 -0.79 -15.02
CA ALA A 70 14.25 -1.34 -16.37
C ALA A 70 14.68 -2.80 -16.40
N MET A 71 15.67 -3.19 -15.59
CA MET A 71 16.14 -4.57 -15.44
C MET A 71 15.02 -5.48 -14.92
N VAL A 72 14.29 -5.07 -13.89
CA VAL A 72 13.16 -5.85 -13.36
C VAL A 72 12.11 -6.08 -14.44
N LEU A 73 11.72 -5.03 -15.17
CA LEU A 73 10.74 -5.14 -16.26
C LEU A 73 11.25 -6.08 -17.37
N MET A 74 12.49 -5.88 -17.80
CA MET A 74 13.12 -6.69 -18.84
C MET A 74 13.20 -8.16 -18.42
N LEU A 75 13.60 -8.47 -17.19
CA LEU A 75 13.64 -9.85 -16.69
C LEU A 75 12.25 -10.49 -16.68
N ILE A 76 11.20 -9.76 -16.30
CA ILE A 76 9.82 -10.28 -16.37
C ILE A 76 9.43 -10.56 -17.82
N THR A 77 9.71 -9.63 -18.73
CA THR A 77 9.40 -9.77 -20.16
C THR A 77 10.16 -10.92 -20.82
N LEU A 78 11.48 -11.00 -20.63
CA LEU A 78 12.32 -12.05 -21.23
C LEU A 78 12.07 -13.43 -20.62
N TYR A 79 11.53 -13.51 -19.40
CA TYR A 79 11.10 -14.80 -18.84
C TYR A 79 9.99 -15.43 -19.68
N TRP A 80 9.20 -14.65 -20.42
CA TRP A 80 8.20 -15.19 -21.33
C TRP A 80 8.82 -16.09 -22.42
N ALA A 81 9.95 -15.71 -23.01
CA ALA A 81 10.66 -16.56 -23.97
C ALA A 81 11.16 -17.87 -23.33
N ASN A 82 11.64 -17.79 -22.08
CA ASN A 82 12.06 -18.96 -21.32
C ASN A 82 10.89 -19.90 -20.97
N LEU A 83 9.73 -19.32 -20.67
CA LEU A 83 8.50 -20.07 -20.42
C LEU A 83 7.96 -20.71 -21.71
N ASN A 84 8.03 -19.99 -22.82
CA ASN A 84 7.65 -20.49 -24.15
C ASN A 84 8.48 -21.72 -24.54
N MET A 85 9.80 -21.65 -24.32
CA MET A 85 10.71 -22.78 -24.52
C MET A 85 10.31 -24.00 -23.67
N TRP A 86 9.94 -23.78 -22.40
CA TRP A 86 9.53 -24.88 -21.50
C TRP A 86 8.20 -25.51 -21.92
N VAL A 87 7.16 -24.69 -22.07
CA VAL A 87 5.79 -25.17 -22.35
C VAL A 87 5.72 -25.88 -23.70
N ASN A 88 6.43 -25.37 -24.71
CA ASN A 88 6.38 -25.89 -26.06
C ASN A 88 7.52 -26.86 -26.39
N ASN A 89 8.35 -27.25 -25.41
CA ASN A 89 9.47 -28.18 -25.57
C ASN A 89 10.38 -27.83 -26.77
N ILE A 90 10.71 -26.55 -26.91
CA ILE A 90 11.47 -26.05 -28.06
C ILE A 90 12.92 -26.54 -27.95
N PRO A 91 13.44 -27.30 -28.94
CA PRO A 91 14.81 -27.79 -28.91
C PRO A 91 15.79 -26.66 -29.22
N LEU A 92 16.84 -26.56 -28.40
CA LEU A 92 17.98 -25.67 -28.63
C LEU A 92 19.18 -26.52 -29.07
N SER A 93 19.73 -26.22 -30.26
CA SER A 93 20.83 -26.99 -30.85
C SER A 93 20.55 -28.50 -30.94
N GLY A 94 19.29 -28.87 -31.18
CA GLY A 94 18.85 -30.26 -31.33
C GLY A 94 18.57 -31.01 -30.02
N GLN A 95 18.65 -30.35 -28.85
CA GLN A 95 18.32 -30.96 -27.56
C GLN A 95 17.26 -30.14 -26.81
N THR A 96 16.31 -30.84 -26.18
CA THR A 96 15.39 -30.22 -25.21
C THR A 96 15.98 -30.33 -23.80
N PHE A 97 15.60 -29.41 -22.92
CA PHE A 97 16.05 -29.43 -21.53
C PHE A 97 15.06 -30.18 -20.65
N GLU A 98 15.58 -30.87 -19.63
CA GLU A 98 14.74 -31.44 -18.56
C GLU A 98 14.07 -30.35 -17.71
N ASP A 99 12.89 -30.64 -17.15
CA ASP A 99 12.11 -29.73 -16.29
C ASP A 99 12.93 -29.10 -15.16
N LYS A 100 13.87 -29.85 -14.57
CA LYS A 100 14.75 -29.35 -13.49
C LYS A 100 15.53 -28.10 -13.89
N TRP A 101 15.95 -27.99 -15.16
CA TRP A 101 16.70 -26.84 -15.66
C TRP A 101 15.81 -25.62 -15.89
N HIS A 102 14.55 -25.83 -16.28
CA HIS A 102 13.57 -24.75 -16.39
C HIS A 102 13.20 -24.20 -15.01
N ILE A 103 12.99 -25.07 -14.02
CA ILE A 103 12.78 -24.68 -12.62
C ILE A 103 13.98 -23.88 -12.09
N LEU A 104 15.20 -24.38 -12.31
CA LEU A 104 16.41 -23.68 -11.88
C LEU A 104 16.52 -22.30 -12.53
N ARG A 105 16.21 -22.18 -13.83
CA ARG A 105 16.19 -20.88 -14.53
C ARG A 105 15.15 -19.94 -13.92
N GLY A 106 13.97 -20.43 -13.58
CA GLY A 106 12.95 -19.66 -12.87
C GLY A 106 13.44 -19.15 -11.51
N VAL A 107 14.10 -20.00 -10.72
CA VAL A 107 14.68 -19.60 -9.42
C VAL A 107 15.77 -18.54 -9.59
N ILE A 108 16.67 -18.71 -10.56
CA ILE A 108 17.70 -17.72 -10.88
C ILE A 108 17.07 -16.40 -11.33
N GLN A 109 16.03 -16.45 -12.17
CA GLN A 109 15.31 -15.26 -12.63
C GLN A 109 14.75 -14.44 -11.46
N VAL A 110 14.10 -15.12 -10.51
CA VAL A 110 13.57 -14.50 -9.30
C VAL A 110 14.71 -13.87 -8.49
N ALA A 111 15.81 -14.61 -8.28
CA ALA A 111 16.98 -14.08 -7.56
C ALA A 111 17.56 -12.83 -8.24
N LEU A 112 17.69 -12.83 -9.58
CA LEU A 112 18.17 -11.68 -10.35
C LEU A 112 17.26 -10.46 -10.20
N ILE A 113 15.93 -10.65 -10.17
CA ILE A 113 14.96 -9.59 -9.91
C ILE A 113 15.16 -9.01 -8.50
N PHE A 114 15.31 -9.84 -7.48
CA PHE A 114 15.57 -9.38 -6.11
C PHE A 114 16.88 -8.59 -6.00
N VAL A 115 17.94 -9.04 -6.67
CA VAL A 115 19.22 -8.31 -6.71
C VAL A 115 19.07 -6.95 -7.41
N ALA A 116 18.34 -6.88 -8.53
CA ALA A 116 18.06 -5.59 -9.19
C ALA A 116 17.28 -4.64 -8.28
N LEU A 117 16.23 -5.12 -7.61
CA LEU A 117 15.46 -4.33 -6.64
C LEU A 117 16.36 -3.81 -5.51
N TRP A 118 17.27 -4.65 -4.99
CA TRP A 118 18.22 -4.27 -3.95
C TRP A 118 19.23 -3.21 -4.42
N ILE A 119 19.84 -3.42 -5.59
CA ILE A 119 20.78 -2.47 -6.20
C ILE A 119 20.10 -1.09 -6.40
N GLY A 120 18.86 -1.11 -6.91
CA GLY A 120 18.04 0.08 -7.18
C GLY A 120 17.41 0.74 -5.97
N LYS A 121 17.52 0.16 -4.76
CA LYS A 121 16.78 0.58 -3.55
C LYS A 121 15.28 0.66 -3.76
N PHE A 122 14.73 -0.31 -4.48
CA PHE A 122 13.29 -0.50 -4.59
C PHE A 122 12.79 -1.41 -3.46
N PRO A 123 11.49 -1.30 -3.06
CA PRO A 123 10.81 -2.29 -2.23
C PRO A 123 11.20 -3.74 -2.59
N PRO A 124 11.60 -4.61 -1.64
CA PRO A 124 11.62 -4.46 -0.16
C PRO A 124 12.84 -3.74 0.43
N PHE A 125 13.80 -3.35 -0.41
CA PHE A 125 15.13 -2.85 0.00
C PHE A 125 15.25 -1.32 -0.04
N LYS A 126 14.13 -0.63 -0.23
CA LYS A 126 14.08 0.83 -0.13
C LYS A 126 14.37 1.20 1.32
N ASP A 127 15.32 2.09 1.53
CA ASP A 127 15.56 2.66 2.86
C ASP A 127 14.23 3.23 3.38
N GLU A 128 13.84 2.84 4.59
CA GLU A 128 12.64 3.39 5.23
C GLU A 128 12.85 4.91 5.38
N MET A 129 12.05 5.71 4.67
CA MET A 129 12.24 7.18 4.60
C MET A 129 11.72 7.92 5.84
N TYR A 130 11.42 7.19 6.91
CA TYR A 130 10.93 7.74 8.17
C TYR A 130 11.79 7.21 9.32
N ASP A 131 12.02 8.07 10.31
CA ASP A 131 12.66 7.67 11.55
C ASP A 131 11.66 6.87 12.38
N LYS A 132 11.93 5.57 12.59
CA LYS A 132 11.09 4.67 13.41
C LYS A 132 10.88 5.21 14.83
N ASN A 133 11.87 5.93 15.38
CA ASN A 133 11.79 6.51 16.73
C ASN A 133 10.92 7.77 16.78
N ASN A 134 10.52 8.28 15.61
CA ASN A 134 9.76 9.51 15.47
C ASN A 134 8.36 9.27 14.89
N LEU A 135 7.78 8.10 15.14
CA LEU A 135 6.40 7.76 14.75
C LEU A 135 5.48 7.77 15.97
N LEU A 136 4.31 8.39 15.82
CA LEU A 136 3.16 8.16 16.68
C LEU A 136 2.39 6.97 16.13
N ILE A 137 2.05 6.00 16.99
CA ILE A 137 1.33 4.79 16.59
C ILE A 137 -0.04 4.80 17.28
N PHE A 138 -1.10 4.74 16.46
CA PHE A 138 -2.48 4.65 16.90
C PHE A 138 -3.02 3.29 16.50
N ASP A 139 -3.23 2.43 17.49
CA ASP A 139 -3.78 1.08 17.32
C ASP A 139 -5.25 1.09 17.73
N GLY A 140 -6.12 0.71 16.81
CA GLY A 140 -7.55 0.75 17.04
C GLY A 140 -8.39 0.25 15.89
N GLN A 141 -9.65 0.69 15.91
CA GLN A 141 -10.66 0.39 14.92
C GLN A 141 -11.28 1.67 14.39
N ILE A 142 -11.42 1.76 13.07
CA ILE A 142 -12.20 2.81 12.42
C ILE A 142 -13.49 2.20 11.89
N PHE A 143 -14.60 2.84 12.24
CA PHE A 143 -15.92 2.54 11.73
C PHE A 143 -16.36 3.65 10.78
N SER A 144 -17.08 3.31 9.72
CA SER A 144 -17.61 4.30 8.78
C SER A 144 -18.95 3.87 8.21
N SER A 145 -19.89 4.80 8.12
CA SER A 145 -21.20 4.59 7.50
C SER A 145 -21.81 5.90 6.98
N GLY A 146 -22.59 5.81 5.91
CA GLY A 146 -23.58 6.83 5.55
C GLY A 146 -24.95 6.50 6.14
N PHE A 147 -25.84 7.48 6.16
CA PHE A 147 -27.23 7.35 6.60
C PHE A 147 -28.20 7.97 5.60
N GLU A 148 -29.47 7.60 5.67
CA GLU A 148 -30.55 8.08 4.79
C GLU A 148 -30.78 9.59 4.92
N SER A 149 -30.51 10.17 6.09
CA SER A 149 -30.52 11.62 6.29
C SER A 149 -29.48 12.38 5.45
N GLY A 150 -28.50 11.69 4.86
CA GLY A 150 -27.35 12.26 4.16
C GLY A 150 -26.14 12.50 5.08
N ASP A 151 -26.29 12.25 6.38
CA ASP A 151 -25.20 12.29 7.34
C ASP A 151 -24.21 11.15 7.07
N ARG A 152 -22.92 11.43 7.23
CA ARG A 152 -21.85 10.44 7.14
C ARG A 152 -21.00 10.53 8.38
N ILE A 153 -20.79 9.38 9.04
CA ILE A 153 -20.09 9.30 10.31
C ILE A 153 -18.90 8.37 10.16
N VAL A 154 -17.75 8.84 10.65
CA VAL A 154 -16.53 8.05 10.84
C VAL A 154 -16.21 8.09 12.33
N ILE A 155 -15.96 6.93 12.92
CA ILE A 155 -15.64 6.81 14.34
C ILE A 155 -14.29 6.12 14.48
N GLY A 156 -13.33 6.80 15.11
CA GLY A 156 -12.07 6.20 15.53
C GLY A 156 -12.17 5.73 16.97
N ASN A 157 -12.07 4.43 17.22
CA ASN A 157 -11.97 3.86 18.56
C ASN A 157 -10.54 3.33 18.79
N TRP A 158 -9.74 4.09 19.53
CA TRP A 158 -8.31 3.88 19.66
C TRP A 158 -7.95 3.27 21.00
N LYS A 159 -7.39 2.05 20.97
CA LYS A 159 -7.08 1.25 22.16
C LYS A 159 -5.70 1.57 22.72
N TYR A 160 -4.72 1.79 21.84
CA TYR A 160 -3.35 2.14 22.25
C TYR A 160 -2.83 3.30 21.42
N THR A 161 -2.55 4.43 22.08
CA THR A 161 -2.03 5.64 21.45
C THR A 161 -1.09 6.38 22.41
N PRO A 162 -0.26 7.32 21.91
CA PRO A 162 0.56 8.19 22.76
C PRO A 162 -0.25 9.13 23.67
N PHE A 163 -1.56 9.25 23.46
CA PHE A 163 -2.46 10.11 24.24
C PHE A 163 -3.39 9.31 25.16
N GLY A 164 -3.14 8.02 25.33
CA GLY A 164 -4.04 7.10 26.03
C GLY A 164 -5.17 6.57 25.15
N LYS A 165 -6.11 5.84 25.75
CA LYS A 165 -7.30 5.32 25.05
C LYS A 165 -8.28 6.46 24.80
N PHE A 166 -8.79 6.59 23.57
CA PHE A 166 -9.83 7.58 23.26
C PHE A 166 -10.71 7.17 22.08
N THR A 167 -11.85 7.84 21.95
CA THR A 167 -12.73 7.75 20.79
C THR A 167 -12.96 9.14 20.23
N ASP A 168 -12.96 9.25 18.90
CA ASP A 168 -13.30 10.47 18.17
C ASP A 168 -14.36 10.17 17.11
N ILE A 169 -15.19 11.17 16.80
CA ILE A 169 -16.20 11.09 15.75
C ILE A 169 -15.95 12.22 14.76
N MET A 170 -15.77 11.87 13.48
CA MET A 170 -15.80 12.81 12.36
C MET A 170 -17.15 12.70 11.67
N TRP A 171 -17.88 13.81 11.65
CA TRP A 171 -19.24 13.87 11.12
C TRP A 171 -19.31 14.83 9.95
N ALA A 172 -19.73 14.34 8.78
CA ALA A 172 -20.03 15.16 7.62
C ALA A 172 -21.55 15.30 7.44
N LYS A 173 -22.04 16.51 7.72
CA LYS A 173 -23.44 16.92 7.61
C LYS A 173 -23.90 16.94 6.14
N PRO A 174 -25.20 16.77 5.85
CA PRO A 174 -25.74 16.83 4.48
C PRO A 174 -25.47 18.18 3.78
N ASP A 175 -25.36 19.26 4.55
CA ASP A 175 -25.03 20.61 4.08
C ASP A 175 -23.54 20.79 3.70
N GLY A 176 -22.71 19.77 3.94
CA GLY A 176 -21.28 19.78 3.64
C GLY A 176 -20.39 20.18 4.80
N LYS A 177 -20.94 20.64 5.93
CA LYS A 177 -20.15 20.99 7.13
C LYS A 177 -19.55 19.75 7.77
N LYS A 178 -18.32 19.88 8.26
CA LYS A 178 -17.55 18.84 8.92
C LYS A 178 -17.36 19.17 10.39
N VAL A 179 -17.81 18.28 11.25
CA VAL A 179 -17.70 18.40 12.70
C VAL A 179 -16.74 17.35 13.22
N LEU A 180 -15.83 17.76 14.09
CA LEU A 180 -15.00 16.85 14.89
C LEU A 180 -15.52 16.83 16.32
N ILE A 181 -15.80 15.63 16.84
CA ILE A 181 -16.16 15.41 18.25
C ILE A 181 -15.05 14.60 18.90
N ALA A 182 -14.47 15.12 19.98
CA ALA A 182 -13.36 14.46 20.69
C ALA A 182 -13.42 14.71 22.21
N PRO A 183 -12.70 13.92 23.03
CA PRO A 183 -12.82 13.99 24.49
C PRO A 183 -12.24 15.25 25.15
N ASN A 184 -11.32 15.94 24.50
CA ASN A 184 -10.65 17.11 25.05
C ASN A 184 -9.99 17.97 23.96
N GLN A 185 -9.59 19.19 24.34
CA GLN A 185 -8.97 20.15 23.42
C GLN A 185 -7.65 19.64 22.83
N LYS A 186 -6.83 18.90 23.59
CA LYS A 186 -5.55 18.36 23.12
C LYS A 186 -5.73 17.44 21.90
N LEU A 187 -6.77 16.60 21.91
CA LEU A 187 -7.11 15.73 20.79
C LEU A 187 -7.70 16.50 19.61
N ILE A 188 -8.54 17.53 19.88
CA ILE A 188 -9.04 18.42 18.83
C ILE A 188 -7.88 19.10 18.10
N ASP A 189 -6.93 19.69 18.83
CA ASP A 189 -5.78 20.40 18.25
C ASP A 189 -4.91 19.45 17.41
N PHE A 190 -4.69 18.22 17.89
CA PHE A 190 -3.92 17.21 17.17
C PHE A 190 -4.61 16.76 15.87
N ILE A 191 -5.89 16.39 15.94
CA ILE A 191 -6.63 15.85 14.79
C ILE A 191 -6.92 16.95 13.75
N SER A 192 -7.27 18.16 14.21
CA SER A 192 -7.50 19.32 13.33
C SER A 192 -6.24 19.82 12.63
N GLY A 193 -5.04 19.53 13.16
CA GLY A 193 -3.78 19.75 12.44
C GLY A 193 -3.66 18.87 11.19
N MET A 194 -4.32 17.71 11.16
CA MET A 194 -4.21 16.73 10.07
C MET A 194 -5.36 16.82 9.07
N TYR A 195 -6.57 17.13 9.54
CA TYR A 195 -7.82 17.11 8.79
C TYR A 195 -8.55 18.47 8.86
N LYS A 196 -9.41 18.76 7.88
CA LYS A 196 -10.18 20.03 7.86
C LYS A 196 -11.58 19.83 8.41
N PHE A 197 -11.92 20.61 9.43
CA PHE A 197 -13.26 20.67 10.04
C PHE A 197 -13.73 22.12 10.12
N ASP A 198 -15.04 22.29 10.12
CA ASP A 198 -15.73 23.58 10.24
C ASP A 198 -16.18 23.84 11.69
N GLU A 199 -16.32 22.78 12.49
CA GLU A 199 -16.84 22.82 13.86
C GLU A 199 -16.16 21.78 14.75
N TYR A 200 -15.98 22.10 16.03
CA TYR A 200 -15.31 21.24 17.01
C TYR A 200 -16.16 21.14 18.28
N ILE A 201 -16.35 19.92 18.78
CA ILE A 201 -17.18 19.64 19.95
C ILE A 201 -16.37 18.77 20.92
N ILE A 202 -16.31 19.20 22.17
CA ILE A 202 -15.77 18.39 23.27
C ILE A 202 -16.93 17.59 23.87
N SER A 203 -16.76 16.27 23.98
CA SER A 203 -17.79 15.39 24.54
C SER A 203 -17.18 14.26 25.34
N ASN A 204 -17.87 13.82 26.38
CA ASN A 204 -17.54 12.54 27.02
C ASN A 204 -18.01 11.37 26.16
N PHE A 205 -17.36 10.22 26.31
CA PHE A 205 -17.69 9.01 25.57
C PHE A 205 -17.97 7.83 26.53
N SER A 206 -19.08 7.15 26.33
CA SER A 206 -19.37 5.83 26.92
C SER A 206 -19.35 4.78 25.82
N ILE A 207 -18.61 3.69 26.04
CA ILE A 207 -18.35 2.67 25.02
C ILE A 207 -18.67 1.30 25.61
N GLU A 208 -19.57 0.58 24.97
CA GLU A 208 -19.85 -0.83 25.24
C GLU A 208 -19.42 -1.63 24.01
N GLU A 209 -18.42 -2.49 24.18
CA GLU A 209 -17.80 -3.25 23.08
C GLU A 209 -18.00 -4.76 23.32
N GLU A 210 -18.54 -5.44 22.32
CA GLU A 210 -18.61 -6.89 22.23
C GLU A 210 -17.77 -7.40 21.04
N SER A 211 -17.81 -8.70 20.75
CA SER A 211 -16.94 -9.31 19.73
C SER A 211 -17.13 -8.78 18.30
N ASN A 212 -18.36 -8.37 17.96
CA ASN A 212 -18.74 -7.90 16.63
C ASN A 212 -19.77 -6.77 16.65
N LYS A 213 -19.89 -6.10 17.81
CA LYS A 213 -20.83 -5.03 18.08
C LYS A 213 -20.18 -3.97 18.96
N ILE A 214 -20.47 -2.71 18.70
CA ILE A 214 -20.05 -1.60 19.55
C ILE A 214 -21.17 -0.57 19.66
N LEU A 215 -21.41 -0.10 20.87
CA LEU A 215 -22.29 1.01 21.18
C LEU A 215 -21.42 2.17 21.70
N ILE A 216 -21.52 3.31 21.04
CA ILE A 216 -20.75 4.51 21.34
C ILE A 216 -21.73 5.63 21.62
N LYS A 217 -21.66 6.21 22.82
CA LYS A 217 -22.48 7.34 23.23
C LYS A 217 -21.60 8.54 23.53
N SER A 218 -21.93 9.64 22.89
CA SER A 218 -21.44 10.97 23.19
C SER A 218 -22.61 11.84 23.65
N ASP A 219 -22.36 13.08 24.06
CA ASP A 219 -23.39 13.99 24.56
C ASP A 219 -24.45 14.32 23.48
N GLN A 220 -24.08 14.22 22.20
CA GLN A 220 -24.96 14.53 21.07
C GLN A 220 -25.22 13.35 20.15
N ILE A 221 -24.27 12.42 20.01
CA ILE A 221 -24.33 11.31 19.04
C ILE A 221 -24.32 9.98 19.78
N GLU A 222 -25.31 9.13 19.48
CA GLU A 222 -25.33 7.71 19.86
C GLU A 222 -25.24 6.87 18.59
N CYS A 223 -24.33 5.91 18.56
CA CYS A 223 -24.09 5.02 17.43
C CYS A 223 -23.99 3.57 17.89
N GLU A 224 -24.82 2.71 17.30
CA GLU A 224 -24.79 1.26 17.48
C GLU A 224 -24.36 0.62 16.15
N LEU A 225 -23.23 -0.08 16.16
CA LEU A 225 -22.63 -0.66 14.96
C LEU A 225 -22.40 -2.15 15.16
N GLU A 226 -22.77 -2.95 14.17
CA GLU A 226 -22.52 -4.39 14.13
C GLU A 226 -21.83 -4.74 12.81
N TRP A 227 -20.93 -5.73 12.84
CA TRP A 227 -20.18 -6.15 11.66
C TRP A 227 -20.07 -7.66 11.52
N TYR A 228 -19.89 -8.10 10.27
CA TYR A 228 -19.61 -9.50 9.96
C TYR A 228 -18.18 -9.89 10.30
N LYS A 229 -17.88 -11.19 10.25
CA LYS A 229 -16.49 -11.66 10.32
C LYS A 229 -15.68 -11.07 9.17
N GLY A 230 -14.66 -10.30 9.50
CA GLY A 230 -13.77 -9.67 8.54
C GLY A 230 -12.66 -10.58 8.00
N ILE A 231 -12.02 -10.09 6.94
CA ILE A 231 -10.81 -10.69 6.35
C ILE A 231 -9.60 -10.14 7.09
N LYS A 232 -8.85 -11.01 7.76
CA LYS A 232 -7.61 -10.67 8.46
C LYS A 232 -6.43 -10.81 7.51
N ILE A 233 -5.49 -9.86 7.56
CA ILE A 233 -4.25 -9.95 6.80
C ILE A 233 -3.23 -10.76 7.62
N PRO A 234 -2.70 -11.89 7.11
CA PRO A 234 -2.06 -12.91 7.95
C PRO A 234 -0.62 -12.58 8.41
N PHE A 235 -0.03 -11.46 7.98
CA PHE A 235 1.34 -11.11 8.32
C PHE A 235 1.47 -9.61 8.64
N LYS A 236 2.39 -9.29 9.57
CA LYS A 236 2.83 -7.92 9.83
C LYS A 236 3.65 -7.41 8.64
N ARG A 237 3.42 -6.17 8.25
CA ARG A 237 3.97 -5.60 7.01
C ARG A 237 4.79 -4.37 7.33
N PRO A 238 6.02 -4.25 6.79
CA PRO A 238 6.80 -3.03 6.94
C PRO A 238 6.11 -1.86 6.22
N LEU A 239 6.30 -0.60 6.65
CA LEU A 239 5.56 0.53 6.06
C LEU A 239 5.92 0.78 4.58
N TRP A 240 7.11 0.35 4.13
CA TRP A 240 7.44 0.37 2.69
C TRP A 240 6.48 -0.51 1.89
N PHE A 241 6.02 -1.64 2.43
CA PHE A 241 5.07 -2.53 1.78
C PHE A 241 3.68 -1.89 1.73
N ILE A 242 3.28 -1.26 2.84
CA ILE A 242 2.00 -0.55 2.96
C ILE A 242 1.93 0.62 1.95
N SER A 243 3.01 1.38 1.82
CA SER A 243 3.10 2.56 0.93
C SER A 243 3.31 2.23 -0.56
N SER A 244 3.58 0.97 -0.91
CA SER A 244 3.81 0.57 -2.30
C SER A 244 2.76 -0.44 -2.77
N LEU A 245 2.88 -1.69 -2.34
CA LEU A 245 2.10 -2.79 -2.87
C LEU A 245 0.68 -2.80 -2.29
N GLU A 246 0.53 -2.57 -0.99
CA GLU A 246 -0.80 -2.49 -0.38
C GLU A 246 -1.54 -1.23 -0.82
N TYR A 247 -0.86 -0.11 -1.06
CA TYR A 247 -1.47 1.07 -1.67
C TYR A 247 -2.08 0.73 -3.03
N ILE A 248 -1.36 0.03 -3.89
CA ILE A 248 -1.85 -0.37 -5.22
C ILE A 248 -3.08 -1.28 -5.07
N VAL A 249 -3.00 -2.32 -4.23
CA VAL A 249 -4.11 -3.25 -4.00
C VAL A 249 -5.31 -2.52 -3.38
N ALA A 250 -5.12 -1.73 -2.34
CA ALA A 250 -6.18 -0.99 -1.68
C ALA A 250 -6.82 0.05 -2.60
N PHE A 251 -6.03 0.71 -3.45
CA PHE A 251 -6.55 1.65 -4.42
C PHE A 251 -7.40 0.94 -5.49
N ILE A 252 -6.95 -0.21 -6.01
CA ILE A 252 -7.69 -0.99 -7.00
C ILE A 252 -9.00 -1.51 -6.44
N PHE A 253 -8.98 -2.14 -5.26
CA PHE A 253 -10.15 -2.84 -4.71
C PHE A 253 -11.07 -1.96 -3.87
N PHE A 254 -10.53 -0.93 -3.21
CA PHE A 254 -11.26 -0.13 -2.23
C PHE A 254 -11.28 1.36 -2.54
N ARG A 255 -10.51 1.81 -3.54
CA ARG A 255 -10.35 3.23 -3.93
C ARG A 255 -9.95 4.15 -2.77
N THR A 256 -9.28 3.59 -1.75
CA THR A 256 -8.78 4.31 -0.57
C THR A 256 -7.26 4.47 -0.65
N LYS A 257 -6.74 5.59 -0.17
CA LYS A 257 -5.30 5.80 -0.01
C LYS A 257 -4.87 5.29 1.38
N THR A 258 -3.86 4.42 1.42
CA THR A 258 -3.29 3.87 2.68
C THR A 258 -2.04 4.61 3.16
N ASN A 259 -1.56 5.58 2.38
CA ASN A 259 -0.44 6.45 2.71
C ASN A 259 -0.67 7.82 2.06
N GLY A 260 -0.30 8.90 2.74
CA GLY A 260 -0.43 10.24 2.23
C GLY A 260 0.24 11.27 3.12
N LEU A 261 0.23 12.52 2.63
CA LEU A 261 0.59 13.67 3.44
C LEU A 261 -0.68 14.26 4.05
N THR A 262 -0.65 14.52 5.35
CA THR A 262 -1.67 15.30 6.07
C THR A 262 -1.61 16.77 5.62
N ASN A 263 -2.61 17.57 6.00
CA ASN A 263 -2.65 19.00 5.62
C ASN A 263 -1.46 19.79 6.17
N ASP A 264 -0.93 19.41 7.32
CA ASP A 264 0.28 20.02 7.87
C ASP A 264 1.57 19.44 7.26
N GLY A 265 1.50 18.41 6.40
CA GLY A 265 2.66 17.83 5.73
C GLY A 265 3.34 16.70 6.50
N ARG A 266 2.69 16.11 7.51
CA ARG A 266 3.13 14.84 8.11
C ARG A 266 2.84 13.71 7.15
N GLN A 267 3.69 12.70 7.14
CA GLN A 267 3.38 11.46 6.46
C GLN A 267 2.60 10.52 7.39
N GLU A 268 1.49 9.97 6.91
CA GLU A 268 0.65 9.02 7.65
C GLU A 268 0.47 7.73 6.86
N TRP A 269 0.54 6.58 7.55
CA TRP A 269 0.36 5.24 6.99
C TRP A 269 -0.69 4.45 7.77
N TYR A 270 -1.67 3.91 7.06
CA TYR A 270 -2.68 3.01 7.60
C TYR A 270 -2.30 1.56 7.36
N ALA A 271 -1.77 0.90 8.39
CA ALA A 271 -1.49 -0.53 8.36
C ALA A 271 -2.76 -1.31 8.72
N ILE A 272 -3.52 -1.71 7.71
CA ILE A 272 -4.79 -2.42 7.91
C ILE A 272 -4.52 -3.85 8.41
N GLU A 273 -5.11 -4.25 9.53
CA GLU A 273 -4.96 -5.61 10.05
C GLU A 273 -6.16 -6.49 9.69
N LYS A 274 -7.35 -5.90 9.65
CA LYS A 274 -8.58 -6.61 9.29
C LYS A 274 -9.61 -5.65 8.72
N VAL A 275 -10.40 -6.13 7.76
CA VAL A 275 -11.51 -5.39 7.18
C VAL A 275 -12.78 -6.22 7.32
N SER A 276 -13.82 -5.61 7.88
CA SER A 276 -15.16 -6.18 7.99
C SER A 276 -16.18 -5.21 7.38
N ASN A 277 -17.22 -5.71 6.74
CA ASN A 277 -18.37 -4.89 6.37
C ASN A 277 -19.31 -4.76 7.57
N LEU A 278 -19.92 -3.59 7.75
CA LEU A 278 -20.99 -3.45 8.73
C LEU A 278 -22.21 -4.25 8.26
N SER A 279 -22.81 -4.98 9.19
CA SER A 279 -24.10 -5.65 9.00
C SER A 279 -25.25 -4.71 9.36
N SER A 280 -25.03 -3.82 10.34
CA SER A 280 -26.00 -2.83 10.79
C SER A 280 -25.26 -1.60 11.31
N ALA A 281 -25.85 -0.42 11.06
CA ALA A 281 -25.44 0.83 11.67
C ALA A 281 -26.69 1.63 12.00
N LYS A 282 -26.87 1.97 13.27
CA LYS A 282 -27.88 2.92 13.73
C LYS A 282 -27.16 4.10 14.36
N ALA A 283 -27.63 5.31 14.05
CA ALA A 283 -27.10 6.51 14.65
C ALA A 283 -28.23 7.49 14.93
N SER A 284 -28.10 8.23 16.03
CA SER A 284 -28.98 9.35 16.34
C SER A 284 -28.16 10.57 16.74
N ILE A 285 -28.65 11.76 16.39
CA ILE A 285 -28.03 13.04 16.73
C ILE A 285 -29.06 13.88 17.48
N ASN A 286 -28.74 14.26 18.71
CA ASN A 286 -29.64 14.96 19.64
C ASN A 286 -31.01 14.24 19.76
N GLY A 287 -30.98 12.90 19.80
CA GLY A 287 -32.17 12.05 19.86
C GLY A 287 -32.92 11.86 18.54
N LYS A 288 -32.51 12.53 17.44
CA LYS A 288 -33.11 12.33 16.12
C LYS A 288 -32.41 11.21 15.37
N ASP A 289 -33.16 10.19 14.97
CA ASP A 289 -32.67 9.07 14.16
C ASP A 289 -32.20 9.56 12.76
N LEU A 290 -31.04 9.06 12.32
CA LEU A 290 -30.46 9.35 11.00
C LEU A 290 -31.03 8.44 9.89
N GLY A 291 -31.83 7.44 10.28
CA GLY A 291 -32.47 6.52 9.36
C GLY A 291 -31.56 5.34 8.99
N LYS A 292 -31.86 4.70 7.86
CA LYS A 292 -31.19 3.45 7.49
C LYS A 292 -29.72 3.67 7.15
N MET A 293 -28.90 2.67 7.45
CA MET A 293 -27.52 2.57 6.98
C MET A 293 -27.48 2.63 5.43
N THR A 294 -26.67 3.54 4.90
CA THR A 294 -26.42 3.70 3.46
C THR A 294 -24.91 3.67 3.17
N ASN A 295 -24.55 3.68 1.88
CA ASN A 295 -23.15 3.84 1.49
C ASN A 295 -22.59 5.18 1.96
N PHE A 296 -21.28 5.23 2.23
CA PHE A 296 -20.55 6.44 2.56
C PHE A 296 -20.36 7.32 1.31
N GLU A 297 -21.44 7.92 0.83
CA GLU A 297 -21.48 8.80 -0.34
C GLU A 297 -22.47 9.97 -0.13
N PRO A 298 -22.16 11.17 -0.65
CA PRO A 298 -20.93 11.53 -1.36
C PRO A 298 -19.73 11.61 -0.39
N LYS A 299 -18.50 11.59 -0.93
CA LYS A 299 -17.27 11.63 -0.14
C LYS A 299 -17.29 12.78 0.87
N ALA A 300 -16.74 12.54 2.05
CA ALA A 300 -16.78 13.51 3.14
C ALA A 300 -15.70 14.60 2.97
N THR A 301 -14.61 14.31 2.25
CA THR A 301 -13.49 15.23 1.99
C THR A 301 -12.80 15.72 3.27
N PHE A 302 -12.61 14.83 4.24
CA PHE A 302 -11.90 15.15 5.48
C PHE A 302 -10.40 15.41 5.23
N GLY A 303 -9.80 14.69 4.28
CA GLY A 303 -8.37 14.77 3.96
C GLY A 303 -7.94 13.71 2.93
N PHE A 304 -6.70 13.22 3.03
CA PHE A 304 -6.19 12.18 2.11
C PHE A 304 -6.80 10.80 2.39
N SER A 305 -7.26 10.56 3.61
CA SER A 305 -7.91 9.33 4.08
C SER A 305 -9.42 9.45 3.92
N GLU A 306 -9.97 8.81 2.90
CA GLU A 306 -11.41 8.67 2.73
C GLU A 306 -11.82 7.23 3.07
N PRO A 307 -12.92 7.05 3.82
CA PRO A 307 -13.48 5.73 4.05
C PRO A 307 -13.90 5.04 2.75
N ARG A 308 -14.12 3.73 2.87
CA ARG A 308 -14.67 2.94 1.76
C ARG A 308 -16.12 3.34 1.52
N LYS A 309 -16.56 3.24 0.26
CA LYS A 309 -17.96 3.45 -0.12
C LYS A 309 -18.92 2.57 0.69
N ARG A 310 -18.57 1.29 0.88
CA ARG A 310 -19.38 0.37 1.69
C ARG A 310 -19.09 0.59 3.18
N PRO A 311 -20.13 0.65 4.02
CA PRO A 311 -19.96 0.76 5.47
C PRO A 311 -19.06 -0.36 6.01
N SER A 312 -18.08 0.02 6.82
CA SER A 312 -17.03 -0.91 7.24
C SER A 312 -16.51 -0.67 8.65
N ALA A 313 -16.03 -1.74 9.26
CA ALA A 313 -15.21 -1.77 10.48
C ALA A 313 -13.80 -2.25 10.11
N VAL A 314 -12.81 -1.40 10.32
CA VAL A 314 -11.42 -1.65 9.93
C VAL A 314 -10.54 -1.65 11.18
N GLU A 315 -9.89 -2.77 11.47
CA GLU A 315 -8.83 -2.84 12.49
C GLU A 315 -7.52 -2.43 11.83
N LEU A 316 -6.77 -1.51 12.45
CA LEU A 316 -5.56 -0.96 11.86
C LEU A 316 -4.62 -0.30 12.88
N LYS A 317 -3.37 -0.14 12.46
CA LYS A 317 -2.40 0.73 13.10
C LYS A 317 -2.11 1.93 12.20
N SER A 318 -2.51 3.12 12.62
CA SER A 318 -2.06 4.36 11.97
C SER A 318 -0.68 4.73 12.50
N HIS A 319 0.25 4.95 11.58
CA HIS A 319 1.59 5.45 11.88
C HIS A 319 1.67 6.88 11.37
N ILE A 320 2.00 7.82 12.23
CA ILE A 320 2.02 9.26 11.89
C ILE A 320 3.41 9.79 12.23
N GLN A 321 4.05 10.43 11.26
CA GLN A 321 5.34 11.06 11.49
C GLN A 321 5.19 12.23 12.47
N ARG A 322 5.95 12.19 13.57
CA ARG A 322 5.99 13.28 14.57
C ARG A 322 6.61 14.53 13.97
N LYS A 323 6.16 15.67 14.47
CA LYS A 323 6.81 16.97 14.27
C LYS A 323 7.44 17.47 15.56
N VAL A 324 8.44 18.34 15.39
CA VAL A 324 9.03 19.12 16.49
C VAL A 324 7.91 19.94 17.14
N GLY A 325 7.61 19.65 18.41
CA GLY A 325 6.52 20.30 19.17
C GLY A 325 5.36 19.40 19.60
N ASP A 326 5.28 18.16 19.10
CA ASP A 326 4.29 17.18 19.58
C ASP A 326 4.59 16.80 21.05
N ARG A 327 3.92 17.46 22.01
CA ARG A 327 4.00 17.18 23.45
C ARG A 327 3.27 15.87 23.77
N ILE A 328 4.02 14.78 23.76
CA ILE A 328 3.59 13.51 24.34
C ILE A 328 3.85 13.61 25.84
N ASP A 329 2.79 13.85 26.62
CA ASP A 329 2.89 13.68 28.06
C ASP A 329 2.71 12.20 28.32
N TYR A 330 3.81 11.53 28.67
CA TYR A 330 3.75 10.21 29.29
C TYR A 330 3.36 10.43 30.75
N SER A 331 2.08 10.72 31.01
CA SER A 331 1.53 10.76 32.36
C SER A 331 0.90 9.42 32.71
#